data_AF-Q7LW82-F1
#
_entry.id   AF-Q7LW82-F1
#
_cell.length_a   1.000
_cell.length_b   1.000
_cell.length_c   1.000
_cell.angle_alpha   90.00
_cell.angle_beta   90.00
_cell.angle_gamma   90.00
#
_symmetry.space_group_name_H-M   'P 1'
#
loop_
_entity.id
_entity.type
_entity.pdbx_description
1 polymer ?
#
loop_
_entity_poly.entity_id
_entity_poly.type
_entity_poly.pdbx_seq_one_letter_code
_entity_poly.pdbx_strand_id
1 'polypeptide(L)'
;AAAGLNHVRIPIGYWAVNPIEGEPYVQGQLDYLDKALVWAKNSNLRVVIDLHGVPGSQNGFDNSGHRGAVNWQKGDTIRQTLIAIHTLAIRYANRTDVVDSIELVNKPSIPGGVQVSLLKEYYEDGYHIVRDIDSTVGVSISDASLPPRTWNGFLAPKTYKNVYIDTYHN
;
A
#
# COMPACT_ATOMS: atom_id res chain seq x y z
N ALA A 1 -2.52 -21.32 7.53
CA ALA A 1 -3.77 -22.05 7.22
C ALA A 1 -4.16 -23.06 8.29
N ALA A 2 -3.28 -23.98 8.72
CA ALA A 2 -3.63 -25.02 9.71
C ALA A 2 -4.25 -24.49 11.03
N ALA A 3 -3.90 -23.27 11.45
CA ALA A 3 -4.48 -22.60 12.61
C ALA A 3 -5.84 -21.90 12.33
N GLY A 4 -6.49 -22.13 11.19
CA GLY A 4 -7.76 -21.49 10.80
C GLY A 4 -7.64 -20.10 10.15
N LEU A 5 -6.43 -19.55 10.03
CA LEU A 5 -6.19 -18.27 9.33
C LEU A 5 -6.48 -18.39 7.83
N ASN A 6 -7.07 -17.35 7.24
CA ASN A 6 -7.47 -17.27 5.82
C ASN A 6 -6.78 -16.15 5.02
N HIS A 7 -6.06 -15.24 5.66
CA HIS A 7 -5.33 -14.13 5.02
C HIS A 7 -3.92 -13.97 5.60
N VAL A 8 -3.03 -13.39 4.80
CA VAL A 8 -1.77 -12.80 5.26
C VAL A 8 -1.63 -11.39 4.69
N ARG A 9 -1.08 -10.46 5.48
CA ARG A 9 -0.70 -9.12 5.02
C ARG A 9 0.81 -9.07 4.89
N ILE A 10 1.33 -8.67 3.73
CA ILE A 10 2.76 -8.69 3.42
C ILE A 10 3.25 -7.26 3.17
N PRO A 11 3.97 -6.68 4.15
CA PRO A 11 4.68 -5.41 3.99
C PRO A 11 5.78 -5.48 2.93
N ILE A 12 5.84 -4.49 2.04
CA ILE A 12 6.93 -4.29 1.09
C ILE A 12 7.27 -2.80 0.96
N GLY A 13 8.57 -2.46 0.93
CA GLY A 13 9.01 -1.09 0.72
C GLY A 13 9.08 -0.72 -0.76
N TYR A 14 8.90 0.55 -1.09
CA TYR A 14 8.97 1.06 -2.48
C TYR A 14 10.28 0.68 -3.18
N TRP A 15 11.40 0.60 -2.46
CA TRP A 15 12.71 0.28 -3.03
C TRP A 15 12.75 -1.10 -3.72
N ALA A 16 11.86 -2.02 -3.34
CA ALA A 16 11.75 -3.31 -4.01
C ALA A 16 11.14 -3.21 -5.41
N VAL A 17 10.30 -2.19 -5.68
CA VAL A 17 9.48 -2.06 -6.89
C VAL A 17 9.84 -0.86 -7.76
N ASN A 18 10.33 0.21 -7.15
CA ASN A 18 10.70 1.47 -7.79
C ASN A 18 11.92 2.05 -7.05
N PRO A 19 13.11 1.47 -7.22
CA PRO A 19 14.32 1.96 -6.58
C PRO A 19 14.66 3.37 -7.09
N ILE A 20 15.09 4.25 -6.18
CA ILE A 20 15.51 5.62 -6.52
C ILE A 20 17.04 5.67 -6.51
N GLU A 21 17.61 6.25 -7.55
CA GLU A 21 19.07 6.41 -7.68
C GLU A 21 19.66 7.18 -6.49
N GLY A 22 20.79 6.70 -5.97
CA GLY A 22 21.48 7.30 -4.83
C GLY A 22 21.02 6.80 -3.45
N GLU A 23 19.95 6.00 -3.39
CA GLU A 23 19.52 5.39 -2.13
C GLU A 23 20.24 4.06 -1.82
N PRO A 24 20.43 3.72 -0.53
CA PRO A 24 21.26 2.57 -0.14
C PRO A 24 20.52 1.22 -0.18
N TYR A 25 19.25 1.19 -0.58
CA TYR A 25 18.44 -0.02 -0.52
C TYR A 25 18.87 -1.04 -1.58
N VAL A 26 18.92 -2.30 -1.18
CA VAL A 26 19.14 -3.43 -2.09
C VAL A 26 17.81 -3.97 -2.63
N GLN A 27 17.84 -4.58 -3.81
CA GLN A 27 16.69 -5.22 -4.43
C GLN A 27 16.76 -6.76 -4.32
N GLY A 28 15.67 -7.44 -4.71
CA GLY A 28 15.52 -8.90 -4.71
C GLY A 28 14.31 -9.41 -3.91
N GLN A 29 13.59 -8.52 -3.23
CA GLN A 29 12.43 -8.86 -2.39
C GLN A 29 11.25 -9.39 -3.22
N LEU A 30 11.08 -8.92 -4.47
CA LEU A 30 9.97 -9.33 -5.32
C LEU A 30 9.97 -10.84 -5.63
N ASP A 31 11.15 -11.46 -5.75
CA ASP A 31 11.24 -12.92 -5.94
C ASP A 31 10.68 -13.69 -4.76
N TYR A 32 10.81 -13.15 -3.55
CA TYR A 32 10.24 -13.72 -2.33
C TYR A 32 8.76 -13.41 -2.19
N LEU A 33 8.32 -12.21 -2.59
CA LEU A 33 6.89 -11.88 -2.63
C LEU A 33 6.16 -12.83 -3.61
N ASP A 34 6.72 -13.09 -4.78
CA ASP A 34 6.15 -14.02 -5.76
C ASP A 34 6.06 -15.44 -5.21
N LYS A 35 7.10 -15.93 -4.52
CA LYS A 35 7.08 -17.23 -3.82
C LYS A 35 6.02 -17.25 -2.73
N ALA A 36 5.87 -16.16 -1.96
CA ALA A 36 4.88 -16.04 -0.90
C ALA A 36 3.46 -16.11 -1.46
N LEU A 37 3.18 -15.50 -2.61
CA LEU A 37 1.88 -15.63 -3.29
C LEU A 37 1.60 -17.08 -3.70
N VAL A 38 2.60 -17.82 -4.20
CA VAL A 38 2.44 -19.26 -4.51
C VAL A 38 2.15 -20.06 -3.24
N TRP A 39 2.88 -19.82 -2.15
CA TRP A 39 2.64 -20.49 -0.87
C TRP A 39 1.26 -20.18 -0.30
N ALA A 40 0.83 -18.91 -0.38
CA ALA A 40 -0.48 -18.48 0.06
C ALA A 40 -1.58 -19.20 -0.73
N LYS A 41 -1.49 -19.19 -2.06
CA LYS A 41 -2.43 -19.91 -2.94
C LYS A 41 -2.52 -21.40 -2.59
N ASN A 42 -1.38 -22.07 -2.47
CA ASN A 42 -1.33 -23.50 -2.12
C ASN A 42 -1.87 -23.80 -0.72
N SER A 43 -1.91 -22.80 0.16
CA SER A 43 -2.43 -22.89 1.52
C SER A 43 -3.86 -22.37 1.64
N ASN A 44 -4.53 -22.04 0.54
CA ASN A 44 -5.84 -21.38 0.52
C ASN A 44 -5.90 -20.10 1.38
N LEU A 45 -4.81 -19.33 1.34
CA LEU A 45 -4.70 -18.00 1.96
C LEU A 45 -4.83 -16.92 0.88
N ARG A 46 -5.52 -15.85 1.22
CA ARG A 46 -5.55 -14.60 0.45
C ARG A 46 -4.47 -13.63 0.96
N VAL A 47 -4.07 -12.68 0.12
CA VAL A 47 -2.93 -11.80 0.41
C VAL A 47 -3.31 -10.33 0.25
N VAL A 48 -3.03 -9.54 1.28
CA VAL A 48 -2.96 -8.08 1.21
C VAL A 48 -1.50 -7.70 0.96
N ILE A 49 -1.21 -7.07 -0.18
CA ILE A 49 0.11 -6.51 -0.46
C ILE A 49 0.12 -5.08 0.04
N ASP A 50 1.04 -4.76 0.94
CA ASP A 50 1.05 -3.47 1.62
C ASP A 50 2.32 -2.68 1.31
N LEU A 51 2.18 -1.51 0.68
CA LEU A 51 3.29 -0.60 0.45
C LEU A 51 3.66 0.09 1.78
N HIS A 52 4.54 -0.57 2.52
CA HIS A 52 4.78 -0.29 3.94
C HIS A 52 5.72 0.90 4.19
N GLY A 53 6.60 1.17 3.22
CA GLY A 53 7.54 2.27 3.24
C GLY A 53 7.53 2.97 1.89
N VAL A 54 7.52 4.30 1.90
CA VAL A 54 7.46 5.16 0.72
C VAL A 54 8.61 6.18 0.73
N PRO A 55 9.01 6.73 -0.44
CA PRO A 55 10.12 7.68 -0.53
C PRO A 55 9.96 8.86 0.44
N GLY A 56 11.02 9.14 1.18
CA GLY A 56 11.04 10.23 2.17
C GLY A 56 10.32 9.93 3.49
N SER A 57 9.79 8.73 3.71
CA SER A 57 9.07 8.31 4.92
C SER A 57 7.75 9.06 5.15
N GLN A 58 6.65 8.30 5.24
CA GLN A 58 5.31 8.81 5.53
C GLN A 58 5.05 9.05 7.02
N ASN A 59 5.90 8.54 7.92
CA ASN A 59 5.67 8.60 9.36
C ASN A 59 6.92 8.76 10.22
N GLY A 60 8.12 8.66 9.65
CA GLY A 60 9.38 8.82 10.38
C GLY A 60 9.71 7.65 11.31
N PHE A 61 8.94 6.57 11.26
CA PHE A 61 9.21 5.35 12.02
C PHE A 61 10.27 4.50 11.33
N ASP A 62 10.90 3.59 12.06
CA ASP A 62 11.88 2.66 11.49
C ASP A 62 11.23 1.65 10.53
N ASN A 63 9.98 1.27 10.77
CA ASN A 63 9.23 0.34 9.93
C ASN A 63 8.97 0.84 8.50
N SER A 64 9.03 2.16 8.23
CA SER A 64 8.95 2.68 6.86
C SER A 64 10.26 2.55 6.07
N GLY A 65 11.32 2.03 6.70
CA GLY A 65 12.66 1.92 6.11
C GLY A 65 13.55 3.15 6.35
N HIS A 66 12.97 4.28 6.75
CA HIS A 66 13.71 5.52 7.01
C HIS A 66 13.16 6.25 8.25
N ARG A 67 13.86 6.05 9.38
CA ARG A 67 13.54 6.69 10.66
C ARG A 67 13.96 8.17 10.64
N GLY A 68 13.12 9.04 11.19
CA GLY A 68 13.42 10.46 11.37
C GLY A 68 12.43 11.37 10.66
N ALA A 69 12.93 12.20 9.75
CA ALA A 69 12.11 13.22 9.10
C ALA A 69 11.01 12.60 8.22
N VAL A 70 9.82 13.20 8.27
CA VAL A 70 8.72 12.92 7.34
C VAL A 70 8.85 13.87 6.15
N ASN A 71 9.30 13.32 5.02
CA ASN A 71 9.51 14.03 3.77
C ASN A 71 8.62 13.51 2.63
N TRP A 72 7.79 12.51 2.89
CA TRP A 72 6.70 12.16 1.98
C TRP A 72 5.75 13.36 1.80
N GLN A 73 5.21 13.55 0.59
CA GLN A 73 4.52 14.77 0.11
C GLN A 73 5.43 15.98 -0.20
N LYS A 74 6.75 15.79 -0.27
CA LYS A 74 7.70 16.81 -0.75
C LYS A 74 8.34 16.39 -2.07
N GLY A 75 8.67 17.37 -2.91
CA GLY A 75 9.29 17.12 -4.22
C GLY A 75 8.50 16.10 -5.03
N ASP A 76 9.19 15.06 -5.50
CA ASP A 76 8.62 14.02 -6.37
C ASP A 76 8.12 12.75 -5.62
N THR A 77 8.14 12.77 -4.28
CA THR A 77 7.90 11.55 -3.47
C THR A 77 6.53 10.90 -3.72
N ILE A 78 5.48 11.70 -3.92
CA ILE A 78 4.13 11.18 -4.23
C ILE A 78 4.10 10.50 -5.60
N ARG A 79 4.69 11.11 -6.64
CA ARG A 79 4.77 10.50 -7.97
C ARG A 79 5.53 9.18 -7.93
N GLN A 80 6.66 9.13 -7.23
CA GLN A 80 7.44 7.89 -7.05
C GLN A 80 6.66 6.81 -6.29
N THR A 81 5.81 7.21 -5.35
CA THR A 81 4.90 6.30 -4.64
C THR A 81 3.82 5.75 -5.57
N LEU A 82 3.22 6.59 -6.41
CA LEU A 82 2.23 6.16 -7.40
C LEU A 82 2.83 5.21 -8.46
N ILE A 83 4.09 5.44 -8.87
CA ILE A 83 4.83 4.50 -9.74
C ILE A 83 5.00 3.14 -9.05
N ALA A 84 5.34 3.12 -7.76
CA ALA A 84 5.42 1.88 -6.99
C ALA A 84 4.07 1.11 -6.96
N ILE A 85 2.95 1.82 -6.75
CA ILE A 85 1.60 1.23 -6.81
C ILE A 85 1.28 0.68 -8.20
N HIS A 86 1.56 1.46 -9.25
CA HIS A 86 1.37 1.02 -10.62
C HIS A 86 2.18 -0.25 -10.93
N THR A 87 3.44 -0.31 -10.50
CA THR A 87 4.30 -1.49 -10.68
C THR A 87 3.74 -2.73 -9.95
N LEU A 88 3.26 -2.57 -8.71
CA LEU A 88 2.62 -3.66 -7.97
C LEU A 88 1.34 -4.14 -8.67
N ALA A 89 0.48 -3.20 -9.08
CA ALA A 89 -0.78 -3.51 -9.75
C ALA A 89 -0.54 -4.26 -11.06
N ILE A 90 0.37 -3.79 -11.94
CA ILE A 90 0.71 -4.50 -13.18
C ILE A 90 1.29 -5.88 -12.89
N ARG A 91 2.26 -5.99 -11.97
CA ARG A 91 2.93 -7.26 -11.67
C ARG A 91 1.96 -8.33 -11.21
N TYR A 92 0.93 -7.95 -10.45
CA TYR A 92 0.00 -8.87 -9.80
C TYR A 92 -1.40 -8.91 -10.41
N ALA A 93 -1.63 -8.23 -11.54
CA ALA A 93 -2.92 -8.24 -12.25
C ALA A 93 -3.43 -9.66 -12.58
N ASN A 94 -2.54 -10.61 -12.88
CA ASN A 94 -2.90 -12.01 -13.19
C ASN A 94 -2.88 -12.94 -11.95
N ARG A 95 -2.94 -12.38 -10.74
CA ARG A 95 -2.89 -13.10 -9.47
C ARG A 95 -4.08 -12.79 -8.57
N THR A 96 -5.21 -12.33 -9.13
CA THR A 96 -6.44 -11.96 -8.38
C THR A 96 -7.13 -13.15 -7.69
N ASP A 97 -6.72 -14.39 -8.02
CA ASP A 97 -7.11 -15.59 -7.29
C ASP A 97 -6.42 -15.73 -5.92
N VAL A 98 -5.37 -14.95 -5.65
CA VAL A 98 -4.64 -14.93 -4.38
C VAL A 98 -4.48 -13.53 -3.77
N VAL A 99 -4.20 -12.51 -4.58
CA VAL A 99 -4.11 -11.11 -4.14
C VAL A 99 -5.52 -10.57 -3.94
N ASP A 100 -5.84 -10.27 -2.69
CA ASP A 100 -7.14 -9.74 -2.29
C ASP A 100 -7.18 -8.22 -2.39
N SER A 101 -6.12 -7.55 -1.92
CA SER A 101 -6.01 -6.09 -2.03
C SER A 101 -4.56 -5.60 -2.08
N ILE A 102 -4.41 -4.38 -2.60
CA ILE A 102 -3.17 -3.59 -2.51
C ILE A 102 -3.44 -2.41 -1.57
N GLU A 103 -2.68 -2.32 -0.49
CA GLU A 103 -2.71 -1.16 0.41
C GLU A 103 -1.76 -0.08 -0.09
N LEU A 104 -2.32 1.12 -0.28
CA LEU A 104 -1.63 2.21 -0.98
C LEU A 104 -0.46 2.75 -0.14
N VAL A 105 -0.65 2.94 1.16
CA VAL A 105 0.42 3.36 2.08
C VAL A 105 0.08 2.99 3.51
N ASN A 106 1.04 2.39 4.21
CA ASN A 106 0.90 2.05 5.63
C ASN A 106 1.07 3.29 6.52
N LYS A 107 0.12 3.53 7.45
CA LYS A 107 0.25 4.46 8.59
C LYS A 107 0.93 5.82 8.27
N PRO A 108 0.42 6.64 7.34
CA PRO A 108 0.93 8.00 7.17
C PRO A 108 0.64 8.85 8.41
N SER A 109 1.62 9.67 8.84
CA SER A 109 1.56 10.42 10.10
C SER A 109 1.13 11.87 9.88
N ILE A 110 -0.12 12.18 10.22
CA ILE A 110 -0.62 13.56 10.20
C ILE A 110 0.17 14.47 11.17
N PRO A 111 0.46 14.06 12.44
CA PRO A 111 1.33 14.85 13.32
C PRO A 111 2.76 15.01 12.81
N GLY A 112 3.22 14.07 11.97
CA GLY A 112 4.52 14.13 11.30
C GLY A 112 4.58 15.14 10.14
N GLY A 113 3.45 15.72 9.73
CA GLY A 113 3.38 16.71 8.66
C GLY A 113 2.74 16.22 7.37
N VAL A 114 2.20 15.00 7.33
CA VAL A 114 1.36 14.55 6.21
C VAL A 114 0.06 15.37 6.20
N GLN A 115 -0.21 16.02 5.07
CA GLN A 115 -1.43 16.79 4.84
C GLN A 115 -2.56 15.88 4.39
N VAL A 116 -3.72 15.98 5.04
CA VAL A 116 -4.90 15.13 4.78
C VAL A 116 -5.46 15.36 3.37
N SER A 117 -5.43 16.59 2.84
CA SER A 117 -5.90 16.88 1.48
C SER A 117 -5.08 16.14 0.42
N LEU A 118 -3.75 16.29 0.47
CA LEU A 118 -2.83 15.59 -0.43
C LEU A 118 -2.86 14.07 -0.25
N LEU A 119 -3.14 13.58 0.97
CA LEU A 119 -3.33 12.15 1.22
C LEU A 119 -4.60 11.62 0.53
N LYS A 120 -5.69 12.40 0.55
CA LYS A 120 -6.93 12.05 -0.15
C LYS A 120 -6.74 12.05 -1.67
N GLU A 121 -6.06 13.06 -2.21
CA GLU A 121 -5.69 13.10 -3.64
C GLU A 121 -4.86 11.87 -4.02
N TYR A 122 -3.81 11.55 -3.24
CA TYR A 122 -2.99 10.35 -3.45
C TYR A 122 -3.81 9.05 -3.41
N TYR A 123 -4.76 8.92 -2.47
CA TYR A 123 -5.61 7.74 -2.39
C TYR A 123 -6.55 7.60 -3.59
N GLU A 124 -7.08 8.71 -4.09
CA GLU A 124 -7.91 8.71 -5.29
C GLU A 124 -7.09 8.35 -6.54
N ASP A 125 -5.92 8.96 -6.72
CA ASP A 125 -5.00 8.63 -7.81
C ASP A 125 -4.56 7.16 -7.78
N GLY A 126 -4.17 6.67 -6.60
CA GLY A 126 -3.78 5.27 -6.40
C GLY A 126 -4.93 4.30 -6.66
N TYR A 127 -6.16 4.67 -6.28
CA TYR A 127 -7.36 3.90 -6.63
C TYR A 127 -7.52 3.80 -8.15
N HIS A 128 -7.43 4.92 -8.88
CA HIS A 128 -7.58 4.93 -10.33
C HIS A 128 -6.50 4.08 -11.02
N ILE A 129 -5.25 4.19 -10.60
CA ILE A 129 -4.16 3.35 -11.11
C ILE A 129 -4.50 1.86 -10.98
N VAL A 130 -4.91 1.42 -9.78
CA VAL A 130 -5.24 0.01 -9.55
C VAL A 130 -6.44 -0.41 -10.39
N ARG A 131 -7.47 0.43 -10.50
CA ARG A 131 -8.72 0.13 -11.22
C ARG A 131 -8.58 0.09 -12.72
N ASP A 132 -7.71 0.92 -13.28
CA ASP A 132 -7.39 0.92 -14.70
C ASP A 132 -6.65 -0.35 -15.13
N ILE A 133 -5.94 -0.99 -14.19
CA ILE A 133 -5.22 -2.25 -14.40
C ILE A 133 -6.10 -3.46 -14.10
N ASP A 134 -6.82 -3.44 -12.98
CA ASP A 134 -7.68 -4.53 -12.54
C ASP A 134 -8.96 -4.04 -11.84
N SER A 135 -10.11 -4.52 -12.32
CA SER A 135 -11.43 -4.10 -11.84
C SER A 135 -11.90 -4.82 -10.57
N THR A 136 -11.15 -5.83 -10.10
CA THR A 136 -11.59 -6.77 -9.06
C THR A 136 -10.77 -6.70 -7.77
N VAL A 137 -9.46 -6.47 -7.85
CA VAL A 137 -8.57 -6.41 -6.70
C VAL A 137 -8.97 -5.25 -5.77
N GLY A 138 -8.93 -5.49 -4.47
CA GLY A 138 -9.21 -4.46 -3.48
C GLY A 138 -8.17 -3.35 -3.48
N VAL A 139 -8.60 -2.15 -3.11
CA VAL A 139 -7.72 -1.03 -2.77
C VAL A 139 -7.90 -0.73 -1.30
N SER A 140 -6.85 -0.93 -0.51
CA SER A 140 -6.86 -0.64 0.93
C SER A 140 -6.21 0.72 1.20
N ILE A 141 -6.83 1.51 2.06
CA ILE A 141 -6.29 2.79 2.53
C ILE A 141 -6.13 2.77 4.04
N SER A 142 -4.98 3.23 4.54
CA SER A 142 -4.77 3.40 5.97
C SER A 142 -5.62 4.55 6.51
N ASP A 143 -6.21 4.37 7.71
CA ASP A 143 -7.00 5.37 8.41
C ASP A 143 -6.21 6.63 8.85
N ALA A 144 -4.87 6.57 8.73
CA ALA A 144 -3.92 7.61 9.12
C ALA A 144 -4.01 7.99 10.61
N SER A 145 -4.47 7.06 11.46
CA SER A 145 -4.77 7.29 12.88
C SER A 145 -5.81 8.41 13.10
N LEU A 146 -6.67 8.65 12.11
CA LEU A 146 -7.76 9.62 12.22
C LEU A 146 -9.07 8.90 12.63
N PRO A 147 -10.01 9.60 13.28
CA PRO A 147 -11.31 9.02 13.59
C PRO A 147 -12.02 8.52 12.32
N PRO A 148 -12.72 7.36 12.34
CA PRO A 148 -13.36 6.78 11.15
C PRO A 148 -14.25 7.75 10.37
N ARG A 149 -14.94 8.66 11.07
CA ARG A 149 -15.80 9.71 10.46
C ARG A 149 -15.08 10.59 9.43
N THR A 150 -13.76 10.70 9.49
CA THR A 150 -12.93 11.49 8.55
C THR A 150 -13.01 10.96 7.12
N TRP A 151 -13.28 9.66 6.99
CA TRP A 151 -13.31 8.91 5.73
C TRP A 151 -14.74 8.67 5.23
N ASN A 152 -15.77 9.08 5.98
CA ASN A 152 -17.15 8.94 5.56
C ASN A 152 -17.40 9.69 4.24
N GLY A 153 -17.94 8.97 3.24
CA GLY A 153 -18.22 9.53 1.91
C GLY A 153 -17.00 9.63 0.99
N PHE A 154 -15.79 9.44 1.50
CA PHE A 154 -14.58 9.36 0.67
C PHE A 154 -14.49 7.96 0.02
N LEU A 155 -14.19 7.91 -1.28
CA LEU A 155 -14.17 6.69 -2.09
C LEU A 155 -15.42 5.78 -1.89
N ALA A 156 -16.60 6.40 -1.87
CA ALA A 156 -17.84 5.72 -1.51
C ALA A 156 -18.42 4.83 -2.63
N PRO A 157 -19.23 3.79 -2.29
CA PRO A 157 -19.77 2.79 -3.22
C PRO A 157 -20.59 3.31 -4.42
N LYS A 158 -21.06 4.56 -4.39
CA LYS A 158 -21.78 5.18 -5.51
C LYS A 158 -20.90 5.33 -6.75
N THR A 159 -19.59 5.53 -6.54
CA THR A 159 -18.62 5.80 -7.61
C THR A 159 -17.46 4.81 -7.57
N TYR A 160 -17.06 4.34 -6.38
CA TYR A 160 -15.88 3.51 -6.18
C TYR A 160 -16.29 2.09 -5.77
N LYS A 161 -15.45 1.08 -6.09
CA LYS A 161 -15.72 -0.34 -5.77
C LYS A 161 -14.52 -0.96 -5.09
N ASN A 162 -14.76 -1.97 -4.24
CA ASN A 162 -13.71 -2.76 -3.56
C ASN A 162 -12.67 -1.88 -2.85
N VAL A 163 -13.14 -0.91 -2.06
CA VAL A 163 -12.28 -0.05 -1.25
C VAL A 163 -12.40 -0.47 0.21
N TYR A 164 -11.28 -0.64 0.87
CA TYR A 164 -11.18 -1.05 2.27
C TYR A 164 -10.45 0.03 3.08
N ILE A 165 -10.89 0.28 4.30
CA ILE A 165 -10.16 1.12 5.25
C ILE A 165 -9.43 0.17 6.21
N ASP A 166 -8.12 0.29 6.29
CA ASP A 166 -7.28 -0.42 7.26
C ASP A 166 -7.12 0.44 8.52
N THR A 167 -7.50 -0.13 9.67
CA THR A 167 -7.51 0.55 10.98
C THR A 167 -6.59 -0.17 11.95
N TYR A 168 -5.77 0.59 12.66
CA TYR A 168 -4.81 0.06 13.62
C TYR A 168 -5.23 0.38 15.06
N HIS A 169 -5.30 -0.63 15.91
CA HIS A 169 -5.61 -0.48 17.33
C HIS A 169 -4.35 -0.74 18.16
N ASN A 170 -3.94 0.27 18.92
CA ASN A 170 -2.84 0.20 19.88
C ASN A 170 -3.39 0.16 21.30
#